data_AF-S4VIU9-F1
#
_entry.id   AF-S4VIU9-F1
#
_cell.length_a   1.000
_cell.length_b   1.000
_cell.length_c   1.000
_cell.angle_alpha   90.00
_cell.angle_beta   90.00
_cell.angle_gamma   90.00
#
_symmetry.space_group_name_H-M   'P 1'
#
loop_
_entity.id
_entity.type
_entity.pdbx_description
1 polymer ?
#
loop_
_entity_poly.entity_id
_entity_poly.type
_entity_poly.pdbx_seq_one_letter_code
_entity_poly.pdbx_strand_id
1 'polypeptide(L)'
;WSCLYETWMFGTFGCEIYGMLGSLFGVTSIWTMVFIALDRYNVIVKGLSAKPMTTKLALFQIFCIYMFGLFWTLAPFFGWNRYVPEANMTACGTDYLNMAWFSRSYIIVYGSFAYFLPLCVIIYAYYFIVKAVASHEKSMREQAKKMNVSSLRSGDQSNTSAEFKLAKVALMTISLW
;
A
#
# COMPACT_ATOMS: atom_id res chain seq x y z
N TRP A 1 -7.59 18.39 -20.29
CA TRP A 1 -8.75 19.27 -20.53
C TRP A 1 -8.86 20.35 -19.48
N SER A 2 -9.09 20.06 -18.18
CA SER A 2 -9.10 21.10 -17.14
C SER A 2 -7.81 21.94 -17.09
N CYS A 3 -6.63 21.32 -17.22
CA CYS A 3 -5.36 22.05 -17.28
C CYS A 3 -5.18 22.94 -18.52
N LEU A 4 -5.92 22.72 -19.60
CA LEU A 4 -5.85 23.55 -20.83
C LEU A 4 -6.75 24.79 -20.72
N TYR A 5 -7.79 24.72 -19.90
CA TYR A 5 -8.75 25.80 -19.67
C TYR A 5 -8.53 26.50 -18.31
N GLU A 6 -7.49 26.09 -17.55
CA GLU A 6 -7.12 26.59 -16.23
C GLU A 6 -8.26 26.62 -15.19
N THR A 7 -9.33 25.85 -15.42
CA THR A 7 -10.51 25.81 -14.55
C THR A 7 -11.25 24.48 -14.64
N TRP A 8 -12.05 24.19 -13.60
CA TRP A 8 -12.85 23.00 -13.48
C TRP A 8 -14.20 23.18 -14.20
N MET A 9 -14.34 22.58 -15.37
CA MET A 9 -15.54 22.73 -16.21
C MET A 9 -16.59 21.62 -16.04
N PHE A 10 -16.28 20.55 -15.31
CA PHE A 10 -17.15 19.36 -15.20
C PHE A 10 -18.26 19.50 -14.14
N GLY A 11 -18.48 20.71 -13.63
CA GLY A 11 -19.47 21.00 -12.59
C GLY A 11 -19.13 20.39 -11.23
N THR A 12 -19.99 20.67 -10.24
CA THR A 12 -19.79 20.25 -8.84
C THR A 12 -19.84 18.74 -8.67
N PHE A 13 -20.80 18.05 -9.29
CA PHE A 13 -20.91 16.59 -9.19
C PHE A 13 -19.70 15.87 -9.81
N GLY A 14 -19.18 16.38 -10.94
CA GLY A 14 -17.95 15.85 -11.53
C GLY A 14 -16.74 16.00 -10.60
N CYS A 15 -16.68 17.11 -9.85
CA CYS A 15 -15.63 17.38 -8.87
C CYS A 15 -15.67 16.38 -7.71
N GLU A 16 -16.88 16.09 -7.21
CA GLU A 16 -17.10 15.12 -6.14
C GLU A 16 -16.68 13.70 -6.55
N ILE A 17 -17.08 13.27 -7.75
CA ILE A 17 -16.67 11.96 -8.29
C ILE A 17 -15.15 11.91 -8.49
N TYR A 18 -14.54 12.99 -9.01
CA TYR A 18 -13.10 13.04 -9.21
C TYR A 18 -12.33 12.89 -7.89
N GLY A 19 -12.71 13.67 -6.87
CA GLY A 19 -12.10 13.61 -5.54
C GLY A 19 -12.30 12.24 -4.87
N MET A 20 -13.49 11.66 -5.03
CA MET A 20 -13.80 10.31 -4.51
C MET A 20 -12.94 9.24 -5.16
N LEU A 21 -12.87 9.22 -6.50
CA LEU A 21 -12.11 8.21 -7.24
C LEU A 21 -10.62 8.34 -6.96
N GLY A 22 -10.09 9.56 -6.94
CA GLY A 22 -8.69 9.81 -6.57
C GLY A 22 -8.36 9.27 -5.18
N SER A 23 -9.22 9.57 -4.20
CA SER A 23 -9.09 9.06 -2.84
C SER A 23 -9.21 7.53 -2.76
N LEU A 24 -10.15 6.94 -3.50
CA LEU A 24 -10.45 5.50 -3.48
C LEU A 24 -9.28 4.70 -4.02
N PHE A 25 -8.74 5.11 -5.17
CA PHE A 25 -7.60 4.45 -5.77
C PHE A 25 -6.33 4.66 -4.96
N GLY A 26 -6.15 5.82 -4.31
CA GLY A 26 -5.04 6.06 -3.39
C GLY A 26 -5.03 5.08 -2.22
N VAL A 27 -6.14 4.99 -1.50
CA VAL A 27 -6.28 4.06 -0.35
C VAL A 27 -6.19 2.60 -0.80
N THR A 28 -6.83 2.25 -1.91
CA THR A 28 -6.77 0.88 -2.45
C THR A 28 -5.34 0.48 -2.80
N SER A 29 -4.56 1.40 -3.38
CA SER A 29 -3.17 1.14 -3.78
C SER A 29 -2.27 0.92 -2.56
N ILE A 30 -2.30 1.81 -1.57
CA ILE A 30 -1.43 1.69 -0.39
C ILE A 30 -1.77 0.44 0.44
N TRP A 31 -3.06 0.11 0.60
CA TRP A 31 -3.46 -1.10 1.31
C TRP A 31 -3.10 -2.36 0.53
N THR A 32 -3.18 -2.34 -0.81
CA THR A 32 -2.67 -3.45 -1.63
C THR A 32 -1.17 -3.66 -1.40
N MET A 33 -0.38 -2.58 -1.31
CA MET A 33 1.05 -2.67 -0.98
C MET A 33 1.29 -3.27 0.42
N VAL A 34 0.47 -2.90 1.41
CA VAL A 34 0.52 -3.51 2.75
C VAL A 34 0.30 -5.02 2.69
N PHE A 35 -0.74 -5.47 1.98
CA PHE A 35 -1.03 -6.91 1.86
C PHE A 35 0.09 -7.66 1.14
N ILE A 36 0.67 -7.07 0.09
CA ILE A 36 1.85 -7.63 -0.59
C ILE A 36 3.03 -7.75 0.40
N ALA A 37 3.32 -6.71 1.17
CA ALA A 37 4.40 -6.72 2.16
C ALA A 37 4.19 -7.80 3.24
N LEU A 38 2.95 -7.98 3.71
CA LEU A 38 2.60 -9.02 4.69
C LEU A 38 2.69 -10.43 4.12
N ASP A 39 2.31 -10.62 2.86
CA ASP A 39 2.49 -11.90 2.16
C ASP A 39 3.98 -12.25 2.04
N ARG A 40 4.81 -11.30 1.59
CA ARG A 40 6.28 -11.48 1.54
C ARG A 40 6.87 -11.75 2.92
N TYR A 41 6.40 -11.05 3.95
CA TYR A 41 6.80 -11.31 5.34
C TYR A 41 6.46 -12.74 5.77
N ASN A 42 5.24 -13.23 5.50
CA ASN A 42 4.87 -14.59 5.85
C ASN A 42 5.72 -15.63 5.12
N VAL A 43 5.95 -15.46 3.81
CA VAL A 43 6.77 -16.40 3.02
C VAL A 43 8.23 -16.41 3.49
N ILE A 44 8.85 -15.24 3.69
CA ILE A 44 10.29 -15.13 3.99
C ILE A 44 10.58 -15.43 5.47
N VAL A 45 9.77 -14.92 6.40
CA VAL A 45 10.07 -15.00 7.83
C VAL A 45 9.51 -16.28 8.46
N LYS A 46 8.32 -16.75 8.05
CA LYS A 46 7.72 -17.98 8.60
C LYS A 46 8.04 -19.23 7.78
N GLY A 47 8.53 -19.09 6.55
CA GLY A 47 8.99 -20.19 5.71
C GLY A 47 7.94 -21.30 5.53
N LEU A 48 8.35 -22.56 5.68
CA LEU A 48 7.52 -23.77 5.48
C LEU A 48 6.32 -23.89 6.44
N SER A 49 6.31 -23.15 7.56
CA SER A 49 5.17 -23.13 8.48
C SER A 49 4.09 -22.11 8.05
N ALA A 50 4.35 -21.31 7.02
CA ALA A 50 3.39 -20.34 6.51
C ALA A 50 2.34 -21.04 5.63
N LYS A 51 1.07 -20.70 5.84
CA LYS A 51 0.00 -21.11 4.93
C LYS A 51 0.20 -20.37 3.60
N PRO A 52 0.36 -21.06 2.46
CA PRO A 52 0.55 -20.40 1.18
C PRO A 52 -0.67 -19.56 0.81
N MET A 53 -0.43 -18.41 0.19
CA MET A 53 -1.51 -17.55 -0.30
C MET A 53 -2.28 -18.28 -1.40
N THR A 54 -3.57 -18.49 -1.17
CA THR A 54 -4.48 -19.10 -2.15
C THR A 54 -5.21 -18.02 -2.92
N THR A 55 -5.57 -18.29 -4.18
CA THR A 55 -6.31 -17.34 -5.03
C THR A 55 -7.60 -16.86 -4.37
N LYS A 56 -8.30 -17.75 -3.63
CA LYS A 56 -9.51 -17.40 -2.88
C LYS A 56 -9.24 -16.37 -1.77
N LEU A 57 -8.14 -16.52 -1.04
CA LEU A 57 -7.74 -15.58 -0.01
C LEU A 57 -7.36 -14.22 -0.62
N ALA A 58 -6.61 -14.24 -1.72
CA ALA A 58 -6.20 -13.01 -2.42
C ALA A 58 -7.42 -12.23 -2.94
N LEU A 59 -8.38 -12.91 -3.57
CA LEU A 59 -9.62 -12.28 -4.02
C LEU A 59 -10.43 -11.70 -2.86
N PHE A 60 -10.51 -12.42 -1.74
CA PHE A 60 -11.18 -11.93 -0.53
C PHE A 60 -10.48 -10.68 0.03
N GLN A 61 -9.14 -10.65 0.08
CA GLN A 61 -8.38 -9.48 0.52
C GLN A 61 -8.63 -8.27 -0.39
N ILE A 62 -8.58 -8.45 -1.71
CA ILE A 62 -8.87 -7.38 -2.68
C ILE A 62 -10.28 -6.83 -2.44
N PHE A 63 -11.28 -7.71 -2.29
CA PHE A 63 -12.64 -7.29 -1.99
C PHE A 63 -12.73 -6.48 -0.69
N CYS A 64 -12.07 -6.93 0.39
CA CYS A 64 -12.02 -6.19 1.65
C CYS A 64 -11.37 -4.81 1.52
N ILE A 65 -10.29 -4.68 0.74
CA ILE A 65 -9.61 -3.40 0.49
C ILE A 65 -10.55 -2.43 -0.21
N TYR A 66 -11.24 -2.87 -1.26
CA TYR A 66 -12.19 -2.03 -1.98
C TYR A 66 -13.36 -1.59 -1.09
N MET A 67 -13.92 -2.50 -0.29
CA MET A 67 -14.98 -2.16 0.67
C MET A 67 -14.49 -1.16 1.72
N PHE A 68 -13.27 -1.31 2.22
CA PHE A 68 -12.65 -0.37 3.15
C PHE A 68 -12.42 1.00 2.51
N GLY A 69 -11.90 1.04 1.29
CA GLY A 69 -11.74 2.27 0.52
C GLY A 69 -13.07 2.98 0.31
N LEU A 70 -14.09 2.26 -0.18
CA LEU A 70 -15.43 2.81 -0.41
C LEU A 70 -16.05 3.37 0.87
N PHE A 71 -15.91 2.67 2.00
CA PHE A 71 -16.42 3.13 3.29
C PHE A 71 -15.89 4.52 3.65
N TRP A 72 -14.58 4.75 3.49
CA TRP A 72 -13.99 6.05 3.79
C TRP A 72 -14.33 7.10 2.75
N THR A 73 -14.25 6.77 1.46
CA THR A 73 -14.44 7.76 0.39
C THR A 73 -15.89 8.19 0.18
N LEU A 74 -16.85 7.39 0.66
CA LEU A 74 -18.27 7.73 0.65
C LEU A 74 -18.66 8.62 1.84
N ALA A 75 -17.88 8.66 2.92
CA ALA A 75 -18.22 9.46 4.09
C ALA A 75 -18.43 10.96 3.79
N PRO A 76 -17.65 11.61 2.88
CA PRO A 76 -17.92 12.98 2.43
C PRO A 76 -19.24 13.16 1.68
N PHE A 77 -19.77 12.13 1.00
CA PHE A 77 -21.11 12.20 0.38
C PHE A 77 -22.24 12.21 1.42
N PHE A 78 -22.00 11.60 2.60
CA PHE A 78 -22.93 11.60 3.72
C PHE A 78 -22.70 12.78 4.69
N GLY A 79 -21.89 13.76 4.29
CA GLY A 79 -21.65 15.00 5.02
C GLY A 79 -20.42 15.01 5.92
N TRP A 80 -19.75 13.87 6.14
CA TRP A 80 -18.50 13.84 6.92
C TRP A 80 -17.33 14.30 6.04
N ASN A 81 -17.12 15.63 6.01
CA ASN A 81 -16.30 16.37 5.03
C ASN A 81 -17.01 16.55 3.67
N ARG A 82 -16.35 17.15 2.68
CA ARG A 82 -16.86 17.43 1.33
C ARG A 82 -15.72 17.46 0.32
N TYR A 83 -16.02 17.16 -0.94
CA TYR A 83 -15.07 17.31 -2.04
C TYR A 83 -15.22 18.69 -2.68
N VAL A 84 -14.11 19.42 -2.80
CA VAL A 84 -14.06 20.78 -3.34
C VAL A 84 -12.89 20.93 -4.31
N PRO A 85 -12.95 21.88 -5.26
CA PRO A 85 -11.82 22.21 -6.10
C PRO A 85 -10.60 22.63 -5.26
N GLU A 86 -9.44 22.14 -5.63
CA GLU A 86 -8.17 22.56 -5.01
C GLU A 86 -7.78 23.96 -5.49
N ALA A 87 -6.79 24.57 -4.83
CA ALA A 87 -6.34 25.94 -5.13
C ALA A 87 -5.88 26.15 -6.58
N ASN A 88 -5.50 25.07 -7.29
CA ASN A 88 -5.16 25.10 -8.71
C ASN A 88 -6.39 25.18 -9.64
N MET A 89 -7.61 25.15 -9.08
CA MET A 89 -8.91 25.17 -9.77
C MET A 89 -9.07 24.14 -10.90
N THR A 90 -8.18 23.14 -10.97
CA THR A 90 -8.10 22.17 -12.07
C THR A 90 -8.20 20.72 -11.58
N ALA A 91 -8.07 20.51 -10.28
CA ALA A 91 -8.29 19.24 -9.58
C ALA A 91 -9.29 19.41 -8.43
N CYS A 92 -9.83 18.29 -7.95
CA CYS A 92 -10.75 18.25 -6.82
C CYS A 92 -10.26 17.27 -5.76
N GLY A 93 -10.41 17.65 -4.50
CA GLY A 93 -9.94 16.89 -3.35
C GLY A 93 -10.82 17.10 -2.13
N THR A 94 -10.44 16.51 -1.00
CA THR A 94 -11.15 16.70 0.27
C THR A 94 -10.92 18.09 0.83
N ASP A 95 -11.94 18.71 1.44
CA ASP A 95 -11.84 20.03 2.04
C ASP A 95 -11.01 20.00 3.35
N TYR A 96 -9.73 20.32 3.22
CA TYR A 96 -8.76 20.46 4.31
C TYR A 96 -8.58 21.88 4.83
N LEU A 97 -9.25 22.86 4.23
CA LEU A 97 -9.19 24.27 4.66
C LEU A 97 -10.27 24.59 5.70
N ASN A 98 -11.36 23.81 5.72
CA ASN A 98 -12.42 24.00 6.69
C ASN A 98 -11.96 23.68 8.12
N MET A 99 -12.08 24.68 8.99
CA MET A 99 -11.66 24.62 10.40
C MET A 99 -12.72 24.00 11.33
N ALA A 100 -13.90 23.63 10.83
CA ALA A 100 -14.90 22.93 11.61
C ALA A 100 -14.37 21.56 12.07
N TRP A 101 -14.48 21.29 13.37
CA TRP A 101 -14.00 20.04 13.97
C TRP A 101 -14.58 18.79 13.29
N PHE A 102 -15.83 18.85 12.84
CA PHE A 102 -16.47 17.75 12.13
C PHE A 102 -15.74 17.40 10.82
N SER A 103 -15.46 18.38 9.96
CA SER A 103 -14.72 18.17 8.72
C SER A 103 -13.24 17.84 8.97
N ARG A 104 -12.62 18.47 9.96
CA ARG A 104 -11.21 18.24 10.31
C ARG A 104 -10.98 16.84 10.90
N SER A 105 -11.94 16.33 11.68
CA SER A 105 -11.87 14.98 12.25
C SER A 105 -11.77 13.90 11.18
N TYR A 106 -12.51 14.06 10.06
CA TYR A 106 -12.43 13.15 8.92
C TYR A 106 -11.00 13.06 8.39
N ILE A 107 -10.34 14.20 8.15
CA ILE A 107 -8.99 14.23 7.57
C ILE A 107 -7.97 13.58 8.50
N ILE A 108 -8.06 13.85 9.80
CA ILE A 108 -7.13 13.27 10.78
C ILE A 108 -7.30 11.75 10.85
N VAL A 109 -8.55 11.28 10.96
CA VAL A 109 -8.84 9.84 11.07
C VAL A 109 -8.51 9.15 9.75
N TYR A 110 -9.01 9.66 8.64
CA TYR A 110 -8.74 9.13 7.31
C TYR A 110 -7.24 9.11 7.00
N GLY A 111 -6.52 10.21 7.25
CA GLY A 111 -5.07 10.28 7.07
C GLY A 111 -4.31 9.28 7.95
N SER A 112 -4.78 9.03 9.17
CA SER A 112 -4.22 8.00 10.06
C SER A 112 -4.34 6.59 9.46
N PHE A 113 -5.50 6.25 8.90
CA PHE A 113 -5.76 4.93 8.31
C PHE A 113 -5.27 4.77 6.86
N ALA A 114 -5.17 5.87 6.12
CA ALA A 114 -4.74 5.88 4.72
C ALA A 114 -3.22 6.02 4.58
N TYR A 115 -2.51 6.57 5.57
CA TYR A 115 -1.08 6.83 5.49
C TYR A 115 -0.30 6.20 6.64
N PHE A 116 -0.54 6.66 7.87
CA PHE A 116 0.30 6.28 9.02
C PHE A 116 0.24 4.79 9.35
N LEU A 117 -0.96 4.21 9.42
CA LEU A 117 -1.12 2.79 9.73
C LEU A 117 -0.51 1.90 8.62
N PRO A 118 -0.82 2.09 7.32
CA PRO A 118 -0.16 1.37 6.25
C PRO A 118 1.37 1.46 6.31
N LEU A 119 1.91 2.67 6.52
CA LEU A 119 3.35 2.92 6.58
C LEU A 119 4.00 2.20 7.76
N CYS A 120 3.40 2.23 8.95
CA CYS A 120 3.88 1.48 10.12
C CYS A 120 3.91 -0.03 9.86
N VAL A 121 2.86 -0.59 9.25
CA VAL A 121 2.79 -2.03 8.94
C VAL A 121 3.84 -2.43 7.91
N ILE A 122 4.04 -1.60 6.89
CA ILE A 122 5.08 -1.80 5.87
C ILE A 122 6.47 -1.80 6.52
N ILE A 123 6.81 -0.76 7.29
CA ILE A 123 8.11 -0.66 7.96
C ILE A 123 8.36 -1.87 8.85
N TYR A 124 7.35 -2.27 9.63
CA TYR A 124 7.43 -3.48 10.45
C TYR A 124 7.71 -4.73 9.60
N ALA A 125 6.93 -4.98 8.56
CA ALA A 125 7.10 -6.15 7.69
C ALA A 125 8.51 -6.19 7.08
N TYR A 126 8.99 -5.08 6.53
CA TYR A 126 10.30 -4.98 5.90
C TYR A 126 11.47 -5.08 6.87
N TYR A 127 11.36 -4.51 8.07
CA TYR A 127 12.38 -4.64 9.10
C TYR A 127 12.67 -6.11 9.42
N PHE A 128 11.62 -6.91 9.61
CA PHE A 128 11.78 -8.33 9.89
C PHE A 128 12.21 -9.14 8.66
N ILE A 129 11.75 -8.78 7.46
CA ILE A 129 12.22 -9.41 6.21
C ILE A 129 13.74 -9.24 6.08
N VAL A 130 14.26 -8.02 6.23
CA VAL A 130 15.70 -7.75 6.13
C VAL A 130 16.49 -8.52 7.20
N LYS A 131 15.98 -8.57 8.44
CA LYS A 131 16.60 -9.34 9.52
C LYS A 131 16.65 -10.84 9.21
N ALA A 132 15.56 -11.41 8.70
CA ALA A 132 15.49 -12.82 8.33
C ALA A 132 16.44 -13.14 7.17
N VAL A 133 16.51 -12.27 6.15
CA VAL A 133 17.43 -12.42 5.02
C VAL A 133 18.89 -12.38 5.46
N ALA A 134 19.28 -11.44 6.32
CA ALA A 134 20.65 -11.36 6.83
C ALA A 134 21.05 -12.63 7.61
N SER A 135 20.13 -13.20 8.39
CA SER A 135 20.34 -14.47 9.09
C SER A 135 20.46 -15.64 8.13
N HIS A 136 19.60 -15.70 7.11
CA HIS A 136 19.58 -16.77 6.11
C HIS A 136 20.84 -16.74 5.22
N GLU A 137 21.31 -15.56 4.83
CA GLU A 137 22.55 -15.40 4.08
C GLU A 137 23.76 -15.89 4.89
N LYS A 138 23.81 -15.58 6.19
CA LYS A 138 24.86 -16.06 7.09
C LYS A 138 24.84 -17.58 7.22
N SER A 139 23.68 -18.19 7.46
CA SER A 139 23.57 -19.65 7.56
C SER A 139 23.93 -20.36 6.25
N MET A 140 23.51 -19.80 5.11
CA MET A 140 23.88 -20.30 3.78
C MET A 140 25.39 -20.21 3.54
N ARG A 141 26.05 -19.12 3.94
CA ARG A 141 27.51 -18.98 3.83
C ARG A 141 28.25 -19.99 4.69
N GLU A 142 27.73 -20.32 5.87
CA GLU A 142 28.28 -21.35 6.75
C GLU A 142 28.06 -22.77 6.21
N GLN A 143 26.89 -23.04 5.63
CA GLN A 143 26.60 -24.32 4.96
C GLN A 143 27.42 -24.51 3.68
N ALA A 144 27.67 -23.45 2.92
CA ALA A 144 28.53 -23.48 1.72
C ALA A 144 29.99 -23.83 2.05
N LYS A 145 30.46 -23.51 3.26
CA LYS A 145 31.78 -23.96 3.74
C LYS A 145 31.81 -25.45 4.09
N LYS A 146 30.66 -26.07 4.37
CA LYS A 146 30.53 -27.46 4.81
C LYS A 146 30.12 -28.41 3.69
N MET A 147 29.43 -27.94 2.66
CA MET A 147 28.99 -28.76 1.53
C MET A 147 29.72 -28.35 0.24
N ASN A 148 30.61 -29.21 -0.26
CA ASN A 148 31.21 -29.10 -1.59
C ASN A 148 30.22 -29.51 -2.71
N VAL A 149 28.99 -28.99 -2.67
CA VAL A 149 27.92 -29.37 -3.61
C VAL A 149 27.34 -28.11 -4.25
N SER A 150 27.68 -27.92 -5.51
CA SER A 150 27.32 -26.77 -6.34
C SER A 150 25.90 -26.81 -6.92
N SER A 151 25.18 -27.95 -6.84
CA SER A 151 23.94 -28.19 -7.59
C SER A 151 22.62 -27.82 -6.87
N LEU A 152 22.52 -27.98 -5.54
CA LEU A 152 21.35 -27.51 -4.75
C LEU A 152 21.32 -25.98 -4.60
N ARG A 153 22.45 -25.32 -4.90
CA ARG A 153 22.70 -23.89 -4.67
C ARG A 153 21.96 -22.98 -5.65
N SER A 154 21.61 -23.46 -6.84
CA SER A 154 21.14 -22.60 -7.93
C SER A 154 19.64 -22.27 -7.84
N GLY A 155 18.81 -23.21 -7.39
CA GLY A 155 17.35 -23.05 -7.33
C GLY A 155 16.89 -22.13 -6.20
N ASP A 156 17.29 -22.41 -4.96
CA ASP A 156 16.87 -21.64 -3.79
C ASP A 156 17.52 -20.24 -3.74
N GLN A 157 18.77 -20.11 -4.20
CA GLN A 157 19.44 -18.80 -4.29
C GLN A 157 18.82 -17.92 -5.38
N SER A 158 18.36 -18.50 -6.49
CA SER A 158 17.59 -17.81 -7.54
C SER A 158 16.25 -17.27 -7.00
N ASN A 159 15.47 -18.12 -6.33
CA ASN A 159 14.16 -17.74 -5.79
C ASN A 159 14.29 -16.65 -4.71
N THR A 160 15.23 -16.80 -3.78
CA THR A 160 15.45 -15.80 -2.70
C THR A 160 15.92 -14.45 -3.27
N SER A 161 16.75 -14.47 -4.32
CA SER A 161 17.22 -13.24 -4.98
C SER A 161 16.10 -12.53 -5.74
N ALA A 162 15.14 -13.26 -6.31
CA ALA A 162 13.97 -12.68 -6.96
C ALA A 162 13.04 -12.00 -5.94
N GLU A 163 12.79 -12.66 -4.81
CA GLU A 163 12.00 -12.11 -3.69
C GLU A 163 12.63 -10.82 -3.13
N PHE A 164 13.96 -10.76 -3.03
CA PHE A 164 14.65 -9.56 -2.58
C PHE A 164 14.54 -8.39 -3.56
N LYS A 165 14.61 -8.66 -4.87
CA LYS A 165 14.39 -7.63 -5.90
C LYS A 165 12.99 -7.05 -5.80
N LEU A 166 11.98 -7.91 -5.62
CA LEU A 166 10.59 -7.48 -5.43
C LEU A 166 10.42 -6.64 -4.15
N ALA A 167 11.03 -7.08 -3.04
CA ALA A 167 11.04 -6.34 -1.78
C ALA A 167 11.65 -4.94 -1.93
N LYS A 168 12.79 -4.83 -2.63
CA LYS A 168 13.46 -3.55 -2.89
C LYS A 168 12.65 -2.64 -3.80
N VAL A 169 12.05 -3.18 -4.86
CA VAL A 169 11.19 -2.41 -5.77
C VAL A 169 9.99 -1.86 -5.01
N ALA A 170 9.33 -2.67 -4.18
CA ALA A 170 8.21 -2.22 -3.37
C ALA A 170 8.62 -1.11 -2.38
N LEU A 171 9.77 -1.24 -1.69
CA LEU A 171 10.29 -0.17 -0.83
C LEU A 171 10.55 1.14 -1.59
N MET A 172 11.17 1.07 -2.77
CA MET A 172 11.38 2.25 -3.61
C MET A 172 10.07 2.89 -4.04
N THR A 173 9.09 2.09 -4.44
CA THR A 173 7.76 2.57 -4.87
C THR A 173 7.01 3.24 -3.72
N ILE A 174 7.17 2.72 -2.49
CA ILE A 174 6.54 3.28 -1.28
C ILE A 174 7.23 4.58 -0.84
N SER A 175 8.55 4.70 -0.99
CA SER A 175 9.27 5.95 -0.66
C SER A 175 9.03 7.11 -1.63
N LEU A 176 8.51 6.80 -2.83
CA LEU A 176 8.21 7.78 -3.88
C LEU A 176 6.77 8.32 -3.79
N TRP A 177 5.93 7.73 -2.92
CA TRP A 177 4.54 8.11 -2.66
C TRP A 177 4.46 9.04 -1.45
#